data_AF-A0A1Y3BMW9-F1
#
_entry.id   AF-A0A1Y3BMW9-F1
#
_cell.length_a   1.000
_cell.length_b   1.000
_cell.length_c   1.000
_cell.angle_alpha   90.00
_cell.angle_beta   90.00
_cell.angle_gamma   90.00
#
_symmetry.space_group_name_H-M   'P 1'
#
loop_
_entity.id
_entity.type
_entity.pdbx_description
1 polymer ?
#
loop_
_entity_poly.entity_id
_entity_poly.type
_entity_poly.pdbx_seq_one_letter_code
_entity_poly.pdbx_strand_id
1 'polypeptide(L)'
;MGSIYDENIADQMNSMMNLNLFSVVALTQLAVPHLEKVKGSIINISSIVGKRPIQNFMAYCSAKAAVDMFTKSVAIELGPKGIRVNCVSPTAVRTNFQQATGHGELLEG
;
A
#
# COMPACT_ATOMS: atom_id res chain seq x y z
N MET A 1 7.98 8.25 -10.07
CA MET A 1 7.83 7.95 -8.62
C MET A 1 9.05 7.15 -8.14
N GLY A 2 10.25 7.69 -8.35
CA GLY A 2 11.53 7.12 -7.92
C GLY A 2 12.27 6.29 -8.98
N SER A 3 13.52 6.68 -9.21
CA SER A 3 14.57 5.95 -9.90
C SER A 3 15.82 5.89 -9.02
N ILE A 4 16.65 4.86 -9.16
CA ILE A 4 17.93 4.77 -8.44
C ILE A 4 18.92 5.86 -8.85
N TYR A 5 18.71 6.47 -10.02
CA TYR A 5 19.52 7.57 -10.53
C TYR A 5 19.08 8.93 -9.98
N ASP A 6 17.95 9.01 -9.26
CA ASP A 6 17.49 10.26 -8.66
C ASP A 6 18.35 10.59 -7.43
N GLU A 7 18.96 11.77 -7.37
CA GLU A 7 19.80 12.19 -6.23
C GLU A 7 19.04 12.17 -4.90
N ASN A 8 17.73 12.42 -4.93
CA ASN A 8 16.85 12.45 -3.75
C ASN A 8 16.04 11.16 -3.56
N ILE A 9 16.46 10.04 -4.15
CA ILE A 9 15.70 8.77 -4.10
C ILE A 9 15.36 8.33 -2.67
N ALA A 10 16.28 8.49 -1.71
CA ALA A 10 16.05 8.12 -0.32
C ALA A 10 14.89 8.91 0.30
N ASP A 11 14.80 10.21 0.05
CA ASP A 11 13.73 11.07 0.55
C ASP A 11 12.40 10.75 -0.12
N GLN A 12 12.42 10.47 -1.43
CA GLN A 12 11.23 10.00 -2.15
C GLN A 12 10.72 8.67 -1.58
N MET A 13 11.62 7.72 -1.28
CA MET A 13 11.28 6.46 -0.63
C MET A 13 10.69 6.69 0.76
N ASN A 14 11.32 7.53 1.58
CA ASN A 14 10.80 7.87 2.90
C ASN A 14 9.38 8.46 2.82
N SER A 15 9.14 9.39 1.90
CA SER A 15 7.80 9.97 1.67
C SER A 15 6.78 8.90 1.25
N MET A 16 7.12 8.03 0.30
CA MET A 16 6.23 6.95 -0.15
C MET A 16 5.93 5.94 0.95
N MET A 17 6.92 5.58 1.77
CA MET A 17 6.75 4.66 2.90
C MET A 17 5.89 5.28 4.02
N ASN A 18 6.16 6.54 4.38
CA ASN A 18 5.36 7.28 5.35
C ASN A 18 3.90 7.35 4.93
N LEU A 19 3.64 7.71 3.68
CA LEU A 19 2.29 7.86 3.17
C LEU A 19 1.55 6.54 2.98
N ASN A 20 2.19 5.50 2.43
CA ASN A 20 1.49 4.28 2.01
C ASN A 20 1.56 3.15 3.04
N LEU A 21 2.66 3.02 3.76
CA LEU A 21 2.85 1.94 4.73
C LEU A 21 2.55 2.43 6.14
N PHE A 22 3.27 3.44 6.62
CA PHE A 22 3.19 3.80 8.03
C PHE A 22 1.84 4.40 8.42
N SER A 23 1.14 5.06 7.51
CA SER A 23 -0.26 5.47 7.72
C SER A 23 -1.17 4.26 8.01
N VAL A 24 -1.03 3.18 7.24
CA VAL A 24 -1.80 1.94 7.41
C VAL A 24 -1.40 1.21 8.69
N VAL A 25 -0.11 1.21 9.04
CA VAL A 25 0.39 0.65 10.32
C VAL A 25 -0.25 1.38 11.49
N ALA A 26 -0.20 2.71 11.51
CA ALA A 26 -0.75 3.53 12.58
C ALA A 26 -2.27 3.32 12.73
N LEU A 27 -3.01 3.36 11.60
CA LEU A 27 -4.46 3.11 11.62
C LEU A 27 -4.81 1.70 12.09
N THR A 28 -4.04 0.69 11.66
CA THR A 28 -4.21 -0.70 12.10
C THR A 28 -4.03 -0.80 13.61
N GLN A 29 -2.93 -0.26 14.14
CA GLN A 29 -2.64 -0.28 15.58
C GLN A 29 -3.76 0.35 16.40
N LEU A 30 -4.26 1.51 15.97
CA LEU A 30 -5.37 2.22 16.63
C LEU A 30 -6.70 1.46 16.53
N ALA A 31 -6.95 0.76 15.42
CA ALA A 31 -8.20 0.04 15.20
C ALA A 31 -8.29 -1.30 15.94
N VAL A 32 -7.16 -1.97 16.20
CA VAL A 32 -7.11 -3.32 16.80
C VAL A 32 -7.99 -3.47 18.05
N PRO A 33 -7.90 -2.60 19.09
CA PRO A 33 -8.70 -2.76 20.31
C PRO A 33 -10.21 -2.70 20.07
N HIS A 34 -10.64 -2.01 19.02
CA HIS A 34 -12.06 -1.92 18.63
C HIS A 34 -12.47 -3.13 17.80
N LEU A 35 -11.62 -3.57 16.88
CA LEU A 35 -11.87 -4.71 16.00
C LEU A 35 -11.89 -6.03 16.77
N GLU A 36 -11.09 -6.19 17.82
CA GLU A 36 -11.08 -7.38 18.68
C GLU A 36 -12.47 -7.60 19.33
N LYS A 37 -13.14 -6.52 19.76
CA LYS A 37 -14.47 -6.60 20.42
C LYS A 37 -15.56 -7.12 19.49
N VAL A 38 -15.46 -6.79 18.20
CA VAL A 38 -16.49 -7.11 17.19
C VAL A 38 -16.08 -8.22 16.23
N LYS A 39 -14.86 -8.78 16.38
CA LYS A 39 -14.26 -9.76 15.46
C LYS A 39 -14.29 -9.25 14.01
N GLY A 40 -13.83 -8.01 13.84
CA GLY A 40 -13.95 -7.25 12.60
C GLY A 40 -12.97 -7.69 11.50
N SER A 41 -12.79 -6.81 10.51
CA SER A 41 -11.82 -7.05 9.44
C SER A 41 -11.16 -5.78 8.92
N ILE A 42 -9.93 -5.93 8.42
CA ILE A 42 -9.13 -4.87 7.79
C ILE A 42 -8.90 -5.24 6.33
N ILE A 43 -9.15 -4.30 5.42
CA ILE A 43 -8.84 -4.45 4.00
C ILE A 43 -7.87 -3.34 3.60
N ASN A 44 -6.63 -3.72 3.29
CA ASN A 44 -5.61 -2.80 2.82
C ASN A 44 -5.65 -2.66 1.30
N ILE A 45 -5.40 -1.45 0.79
CA ILE A 45 -5.34 -1.18 -0.65
C ILE A 45 -3.89 -1.01 -1.09
N SER A 46 -3.38 -2.03 -1.78
CA SER A 46 -2.06 -2.04 -2.38
C SER A 46 -2.13 -1.67 -3.87
N SER A 47 -1.31 -2.28 -4.71
CA SER A 47 -1.31 -2.15 -6.17
C SER A 47 -0.64 -3.37 -6.82
N ILE A 48 -0.99 -3.68 -8.07
CA ILE A 48 -0.29 -4.69 -8.87
C ILE A 48 1.23 -4.45 -8.92
N VAL A 49 1.65 -3.19 -8.82
CA VAL A 49 3.07 -2.83 -8.89
C VAL A 49 3.88 -3.22 -7.66
N GLY A 50 3.21 -3.55 -6.54
CA GLY A 50 3.85 -4.20 -5.40
C GLY A 50 4.31 -5.63 -5.69
N LYS A 51 3.80 -6.25 -6.77
CA LYS A 51 4.15 -7.62 -7.21
C LYS A 51 4.90 -7.62 -8.55
N ARG A 52 4.61 -6.66 -9.42
CA ARG A 52 5.17 -6.53 -10.77
C ARG A 52 5.63 -5.09 -10.99
N PRO A 53 6.90 -4.76 -10.73
CA PRO A 53 7.37 -3.38 -10.76
C PRO A 53 7.31 -2.80 -12.18
N ILE A 54 7.18 -1.47 -12.25
CA ILE A 54 7.23 -0.69 -13.48
C ILE A 54 8.41 0.28 -13.39
N GLN A 55 9.08 0.54 -14.51
CA GLN A 55 10.20 1.47 -14.59
C GLN A 55 9.79 2.86 -14.05
N ASN A 56 10.71 3.54 -13.35
CA ASN A 56 10.51 4.87 -12.73
C ASN A 56 9.46 4.94 -11.59
N PHE A 57 9.01 3.80 -11.06
CA PHE A 57 8.08 3.72 -9.93
C PHE A 57 8.69 3.06 -8.68
N MET A 58 10.02 3.01 -8.58
CA MET A 58 10.72 2.21 -7.56
C MET A 58 10.21 2.48 -6.13
N ALA A 59 10.14 3.75 -5.72
CA ALA A 59 9.74 4.12 -4.37
C ALA A 59 8.29 3.70 -4.06
N TYR A 60 7.39 3.88 -5.04
CA TYR A 60 5.99 3.47 -4.90
C TYR A 60 5.82 1.94 -4.91
N CYS A 61 6.54 1.23 -5.80
CA CYS A 61 6.53 -0.24 -5.86
C CYS A 61 6.98 -0.84 -4.53
N SER A 62 8.10 -0.36 -3.97
CA SER A 62 8.61 -0.80 -2.67
C SER A 62 7.59 -0.58 -1.54
N ALA A 63 6.97 0.59 -1.50
CA ALA A 63 5.97 0.89 -0.48
C ALA A 63 4.72 -0.02 -0.59
N LYS A 64 4.23 -0.30 -1.82
CA LYS A 64 3.10 -1.21 -2.02
C LYS A 64 3.46 -2.67 -1.76
N ALA A 65 4.67 -3.10 -2.08
CA ALA A 65 5.18 -4.42 -1.68
C ALA A 65 5.23 -4.56 -0.15
N ALA A 66 5.63 -3.50 0.56
CA ALA A 66 5.63 -3.49 2.02
C ALA A 66 4.22 -3.63 2.61
N VAL A 67 3.20 -2.97 2.01
CA VAL A 67 1.78 -3.15 2.41
C VAL A 67 1.32 -4.59 2.23
N ASP A 68 1.72 -5.26 1.14
CA ASP A 68 1.38 -6.66 0.90
C ASP A 68 1.95 -7.58 2.00
N MET A 69 3.22 -7.37 2.39
CA MET A 69 3.84 -8.17 3.44
C MET A 69 3.27 -7.82 4.82
N PHE A 70 3.10 -6.54 5.13
CA PHE A 70 2.48 -6.08 6.37
C PHE A 70 1.10 -6.72 6.57
N THR A 71 0.27 -6.76 5.53
CA THR A 71 -1.04 -7.41 5.57
C THR A 71 -0.93 -8.88 5.99
N LYS A 72 0.00 -9.63 5.40
CA LYS A 72 0.20 -11.05 5.74
C LYS A 72 0.68 -11.23 7.18
N SER A 73 1.64 -10.41 7.62
CA SER A 73 2.16 -10.44 8.99
C SER A 73 1.06 -10.19 10.02
N VAL A 74 0.27 -9.13 9.81
CA VAL A 74 -0.82 -8.78 10.74
C VAL A 74 -1.97 -9.79 10.69
N ALA A 75 -2.26 -10.39 9.53
CA ALA A 75 -3.26 -11.45 9.43
C ALA A 75 -2.90 -12.66 10.31
N ILE A 76 -1.62 -13.04 10.36
CA ILE A 76 -1.13 -14.12 11.24
C ILE A 76 -1.29 -13.73 12.71
N GLU A 77 -0.94 -12.49 13.06
CA GLU A 77 -0.98 -12.01 14.45
C GLU A 77 -2.41 -11.86 14.98
N LEU A 78 -3.32 -11.31 14.19
CA LEU A 78 -4.68 -10.98 14.64
C LEU A 78 -5.71 -12.06 14.33
N GLY A 79 -5.38 -13.05 13.50
CA GLY A 79 -6.24 -14.19 13.18
C GLY A 79 -6.76 -14.93 14.42
N PRO A 80 -5.90 -15.30 15.40
CA PRO A 80 -6.32 -15.93 16.65
C PRO A 80 -7.28 -15.07 17.48
N LYS A 81 -7.26 -13.75 17.28
CA LYS A 81 -8.16 -12.79 17.93
C LYS A 81 -9.49 -12.59 17.19
N GLY A 82 -9.71 -13.33 16.10
CA GLY A 82 -10.92 -13.27 15.29
C GLY A 82 -10.97 -12.09 14.32
N ILE A 83 -9.86 -11.38 14.09
CA ILE A 83 -9.80 -10.29 13.11
C ILE A 83 -9.22 -10.82 11.80
N ARG A 84 -9.94 -10.59 10.69
CA ARG A 84 -9.45 -10.93 9.35
C ARG A 84 -8.72 -9.76 8.73
N VAL A 85 -7.56 -9.98 8.13
CA VAL A 85 -6.79 -8.93 7.45
C VAL A 85 -6.45 -9.39 6.04
N ASN A 86 -6.86 -8.63 5.03
CA ASN A 86 -6.63 -8.94 3.62
C ASN A 86 -6.14 -7.72 2.84
N CYS A 87 -5.55 -7.96 1.68
CA CYS A 87 -5.06 -6.93 0.79
C CYS A 87 -5.71 -7.07 -0.59
N VAL A 88 -6.12 -5.95 -1.17
CA VAL A 88 -6.54 -5.85 -2.56
C VAL A 88 -5.44 -5.11 -3.33
N SER A 89 -5.04 -5.65 -4.49
CA SER A 89 -3.99 -5.07 -5.35
C SER A 89 -4.59 -4.66 -6.70
N PRO A 90 -5.18 -3.45 -6.84
CA PRO A 90 -5.72 -3.01 -8.11
C PRO A 90 -4.66 -2.84 -9.19
N THR A 91 -5.07 -3.04 -10.44
CA THR A 91 -4.35 -2.56 -11.64
C THR A 91 -4.84 -1.13 -11.94
N ALA A 92 -4.71 -0.65 -13.18
CA ALA A 92 -5.22 0.65 -13.57
C ALA A 92 -6.75 0.69 -13.37
N VAL A 93 -7.21 1.60 -12.50
CA VAL A 93 -8.63 1.86 -12.24
C VAL A 93 -8.89 3.34 -12.53
N ARG A 94 -9.98 3.65 -13.25
CA ARG A 94 -10.35 5.03 -13.58
C ARG A 94 -10.62 5.83 -12.31
N THR A 95 -9.64 6.63 -11.90
CA THR A 95 -9.68 7.52 -10.74
C THR A 95 -8.82 8.76 -11.02
N ASN A 96 -8.85 9.76 -10.15
CA ASN A 96 -7.99 10.93 -10.28
C ASN A 96 -6.50 10.62 -10.01
N PHE A 97 -6.15 9.39 -9.60
CA PHE A 97 -4.77 8.99 -9.30
C PHE A 97 -3.86 9.06 -10.54
N GLN A 98 -4.35 8.64 -11.71
CA GLN A 98 -3.57 8.69 -12.96
C GLN A 98 -3.26 10.12 -13.36
N GLN A 99 -4.27 11.01 -13.26
CA GLN A 99 -4.08 12.44 -13.52
C GLN A 99 -3.07 13.05 -12.54
N ALA A 100 -3.20 12.76 -11.25
CA ALA A 100 -2.29 13.29 -10.22
C ALA A 100 -0.85 12.77 -10.33
N THR A 101 -0.64 11.63 -11.01
CA THR A 101 0.70 11.04 -11.21
C THR A 101 1.31 11.37 -12.57
N GLY A 102 0.65 12.19 -13.39
CA GLY A 102 1.13 12.55 -14.74
C GLY A 102 0.99 11.44 -15.79
N HIS A 103 0.13 10.45 -15.53
CA HIS A 103 -0.12 9.28 -16.40
C HIS A 103 -1.60 9.19 -16.83
N GLY A 104 -2.26 10.34 -17.01
CA GLY A 104 -3.69 10.46 -17.26
C GLY A 104 -4.20 9.70 -18.50
N GLU A 105 -3.33 9.45 -19.49
CA GLU A 105 -3.71 8.88 -20.78
C GLU A 105 -3.76 7.34 -20.81
N LEU A 106 -3.33 6.64 -19.75
CA LEU A 106 -3.25 5.16 -19.74
C LEU A 106 -4.61 4.43 -19.72
N LEU A 107 -5.73 5.15 -19.68
CA LEU A 107 -7.08 4.59 -19.55
C LEU A 107 -8.07 5.11 -20.61
N GLU A 108 -7.59 5.76 -21.67
CA GLU A 108 -8.44 6.25 -22.78
C GLU A 108 -8.67 5.22 -23.92
N GLY A 109 -8.32 3.95 -23.69
CA GLY A 109 -8.60 2.84 -24.62
C GLY A 109 -9.92 2.15 -24.34
#